data_AF-A0A350IWP6-F1
#
_entry.id   AF-A0A350IWP6-F1
#
_cell.length_a   1.000
_cell.length_b   1.000
_cell.length_c   1.000
_cell.angle_alpha   90.00
_cell.angle_beta   90.00
_cell.angle_gamma   90.00
#
_symmetry.space_group_name_H-M   'P 1'
#
loop_
_entity.id
_entity.type
_entity.pdbx_description
1 polymer ?
#
loop_
_entity_poly.entity_id
_entity_poly.type
_entity_poly.pdbx_seq_one_letter_code
_entity_poly.pdbx_strand_id
1 'polypeptide(L)'
;WYMTAMDVVLVTADVTLLVVFGTALSSLCSAPLKTQGQASALGTIISAGYGFICGAYMPISQFTKGIRDVVTLLPGTYGTSLIRNRIMHGVFLEMENLNVPEAMITGLKDSIDVNLYFNSSAVSTTSMTMIVVVAIVILLAAYMVVWHVTYQNV
;
A
#
# COMPACT_ATOMS: atom_id res chain seq x y z
N TRP A 1 -5.91 25.30 1.76
CA TRP A 1 -5.31 23.95 1.77
C TRP A 1 -5.77 23.28 3.04
N TYR A 2 -6.29 22.05 2.98
CA TYR A 2 -6.89 21.40 4.15
C TYR A 2 -5.93 20.51 4.94
N MET A 3 -4.77 20.15 4.39
CA MET A 3 -3.82 19.34 5.16
C MET A 3 -3.08 20.18 6.20
N THR A 4 -2.97 19.63 7.40
CA THR A 4 -2.14 20.15 8.48
C THR A 4 -0.66 19.81 8.25
N ALA A 5 0.23 20.45 9.00
CA ALA A 5 1.65 20.09 8.99
C ALA A 5 1.89 18.62 9.39
N MET A 6 1.08 18.10 10.32
CA MET A 6 1.15 16.69 10.72
C MET A 6 0.75 15.76 9.57
N ASP A 7 -0.31 16.08 8.82
CA ASP A 7 -0.72 15.28 7.66
C ASP A 7 0.41 15.19 6.62
N VAL A 8 1.12 16.30 6.37
CA VAL A 8 2.28 16.30 5.45
C VAL A 8 3.40 15.37 5.93
N VAL A 9 3.74 15.43 7.22
CA VAL A 9 4.76 14.54 7.82
C VAL A 9 4.33 13.08 7.70
N LEU A 10 3.07 12.79 8.03
CA LEU A 10 2.51 11.45 7.99
C LEU A 10 2.47 10.89 6.56
N VAL A 11 2.04 11.68 5.56
CA VAL A 11 2.06 11.25 4.14
C VAL A 11 3.50 10.99 3.69
N THR A 12 4.45 11.83 4.09
CA THR A 12 5.88 11.63 3.75
C THR A 12 6.42 10.33 4.37
N ALA A 13 6.02 10.02 5.60
CA ALA A 13 6.35 8.76 6.26
C ALA A 13 5.76 7.56 5.50
N ASP A 14 4.52 7.64 5.02
CA ASP A 14 3.88 6.56 4.25
C ASP A 14 4.54 6.36 2.88
N VAL A 15 4.93 7.45 2.21
CA VAL A 15 5.71 7.38 0.96
C VAL A 15 7.04 6.68 1.22
N THR A 16 7.74 7.05 2.29
CA THR A 16 9.01 6.41 2.68
C THR A 16 8.80 4.92 2.97
N LEU A 17 7.75 4.58 3.72
CA LEU A 17 7.39 3.20 4.06
C LEU A 17 7.12 2.37 2.79
N LEU A 18 6.36 2.91 1.84
CA LEU A 18 6.09 2.25 0.55
C LEU A 18 7.33 2.13 -0.33
N VAL A 19 8.23 3.11 -0.32
CA VAL A 19 9.51 3.03 -1.01
C VAL A 19 10.36 1.88 -0.43
N VAL A 20 10.44 1.77 0.90
CA VAL A 20 11.16 0.66 1.56
C VAL A 20 10.52 -0.68 1.22
N PHE A 21 9.19 -0.77 1.25
CA PHE A 21 8.45 -1.97 0.84
C PHE A 21 8.74 -2.37 -0.62
N GLY A 22 8.62 -1.43 -1.56
CA GLY A 22 8.91 -1.67 -2.97
C GLY A 22 10.36 -2.07 -3.20
N THR A 23 11.30 -1.47 -2.46
CA THR A 23 12.73 -1.80 -2.51
C THR A 23 12.99 -3.22 -2.00
N ALA A 24 12.39 -3.61 -0.86
CA ALA A 24 12.53 -4.97 -0.31
C ALA A 24 11.95 -6.02 -1.25
N LEU A 25 10.76 -5.77 -1.81
CA LEU A 25 10.12 -6.65 -2.79
C LEU A 25 10.98 -6.79 -4.06
N SER A 26 11.42 -5.67 -4.63
CA SER A 26 12.27 -5.65 -5.82
C SER A 26 13.58 -6.40 -5.59
N SER A 27 14.21 -6.22 -4.42
CA SER A 27 15.44 -6.91 -4.05
C SER A 27 15.25 -8.42 -3.96
N LEU A 28 14.18 -8.89 -3.31
CA LEU A 28 13.84 -10.30 -3.21
C LEU A 28 13.60 -10.93 -4.59
N CYS A 29 12.79 -10.28 -5.43
CA CYS A 29 12.48 -10.79 -6.77
C CYS A 29 13.70 -10.74 -7.71
N SER A 30 14.63 -9.80 -7.51
CA SER A 30 15.82 -9.65 -8.34
C SER A 30 17.00 -10.53 -7.89
N ALA A 31 17.00 -11.02 -6.64
CA ALA A 31 18.08 -11.82 -6.07
C ALA A 31 18.53 -13.04 -6.91
N PRO A 32 17.64 -13.82 -7.57
CA PRO A 32 18.03 -14.96 -8.40
C PRO A 32 18.41 -14.58 -9.84
N LEU A 33 18.25 -13.31 -10.24
CA LEU A 33 18.46 -12.88 -11.62
C LEU A 33 19.96 -12.71 -11.91
N LYS A 34 20.39 -13.16 -13.09
CA LYS A 34 21.81 -13.17 -13.48
C LYS A 34 22.14 -12.15 -14.58
N THR A 35 21.13 -11.52 -15.18
CA THR A 35 21.33 -10.58 -16.29
C THR A 35 20.53 -9.30 -16.10
N GLN A 36 21.05 -8.21 -16.68
CA GLN A 36 20.37 -6.92 -16.71
C GLN A 36 19.03 -6.99 -17.46
N GLY A 37 18.93 -7.82 -18.51
CA GLY A 37 17.69 -8.02 -19.25
C GLY A 37 16.57 -8.63 -18.40
N GLN A 38 16.89 -9.61 -17.55
CA GLN A 38 15.93 -10.20 -16.60
C GLN A 38 15.45 -9.16 -15.57
N ALA A 39 16.37 -8.37 -15.01
CA ALA A 39 16.03 -7.33 -14.04
C ALA A 39 15.12 -6.25 -14.63
N SER A 40 15.40 -5.79 -15.85
CA SER A 40 14.55 -4.82 -16.55
C SER A 40 13.16 -5.37 -16.86
N ALA A 41 13.05 -6.64 -17.28
CA ALA A 41 11.76 -7.28 -17.53
C ALA A 41 10.93 -7.40 -16.26
N LEU A 42 11.54 -7.82 -15.15
CA LEU A 42 10.90 -7.88 -13.85
C LEU A 42 10.43 -6.51 -13.37
N GLY A 43 11.25 -5.47 -13.54
CA GLY A 43 10.89 -4.09 -13.21
C GLY A 43 9.64 -3.62 -13.94
N THR A 44 9.53 -3.91 -15.25
CA THR A 44 8.33 -3.59 -16.04
C THR A 44 7.09 -4.33 -15.53
N ILE A 45 7.20 -5.62 -15.22
CA ILE A 45 6.08 -6.43 -14.69
C ILE A 45 5.61 -5.90 -13.34
N ILE A 46 6.53 -5.65 -12.40
CA ILE A 46 6.19 -5.14 -11.07
C ILE A 46 5.60 -3.72 -11.19
N SER A 47 6.18 -2.85 -12.01
CA SER A 47 5.68 -1.49 -12.19
C SER A 47 4.28 -1.44 -12.80
N ALA A 48 4.01 -2.24 -13.83
CA ALA A 48 2.70 -2.27 -14.49
C ALA A 48 1.65 -3.02 -13.68
N GLY A 49 2.02 -4.17 -13.10
CA GLY A 49 1.12 -5.04 -12.37
C GLY A 49 0.84 -4.54 -10.96
N TYR A 50 1.88 -4.25 -10.17
CA TYR A 50 1.71 -3.99 -8.74
C TYR A 50 0.93 -2.70 -8.49
N GLY A 51 1.17 -1.63 -9.27
CA GLY A 51 0.42 -0.37 -9.15
C GLY A 51 -1.08 -0.52 -9.45
N PHE A 52 -1.45 -1.43 -10.36
CA PHE A 52 -2.86 -1.74 -10.62
C PHE A 52 -3.47 -2.56 -9.48
N ILE A 53 -2.74 -3.60 -9.06
CA ILE A 53 -3.23 -4.58 -8.09
C ILE A 53 -3.32 -3.97 -6.68
N CYS A 54 -2.42 -3.07 -6.28
CA CYS A 54 -2.48 -2.40 -4.96
C CYS A 54 -3.46 -1.22 -4.92
N GLY A 55 -4.25 -1.03 -5.98
CA GLY A 55 -5.23 0.04 -6.06
C GLY A 55 -4.63 1.44 -6.18
N ALA A 56 -3.41 1.60 -6.70
CA ALA A 56 -2.83 2.92 -6.90
C ALA A 56 -3.50 3.66 -8.07
N TYR A 57 -3.83 2.96 -9.16
CA TYR A 57 -4.48 3.55 -10.34
C TYR A 57 -6.01 3.62 -10.27
N MET A 58 -6.64 2.69 -9.55
CA MET A 58 -8.09 2.59 -9.42
C MET A 58 -8.45 2.22 -7.98
N PRO A 59 -9.51 2.81 -7.39
CA PRO A 59 -9.95 2.39 -6.08
C PRO A 59 -10.37 0.91 -6.07
N ILE A 60 -9.94 0.17 -5.06
CA ILE A 60 -10.29 -1.21 -4.75
C ILE A 60 -11.81 -1.38 -4.61
N SER A 61 -12.52 -0.34 -4.16
CA SER A 61 -13.98 -0.26 -4.13
C SER A 61 -14.65 -0.44 -5.50
N GLN A 62 -13.92 -0.25 -6.60
CA GLN A 62 -14.39 -0.45 -7.98
C GLN A 62 -14.16 -1.88 -8.48
N PHE A 63 -13.35 -2.69 -7.78
CA PHE A 63 -13.15 -4.09 -8.13
C PHE A 63 -14.33 -4.97 -7.72
N THR A 64 -14.53 -6.05 -8.48
CA THR A 64 -15.46 -7.12 -8.13
C THR A 64 -15.04 -7.76 -6.81
N LYS A 65 -16.00 -8.33 -6.07
CA LYS A 65 -15.77 -8.91 -4.75
C LYS A 65 -14.57 -9.88 -4.72
N GLY A 66 -14.48 -10.79 -5.69
CA GLY A 66 -13.39 -11.77 -5.75
C GLY A 66 -12.02 -11.13 -5.90
N ILE A 67 -11.87 -10.13 -6.79
CA ILE A 67 -10.60 -9.42 -6.97
C ILE A 67 -10.30 -8.59 -5.72
N ARG A 68 -11.29 -7.88 -5.18
CA ARG A 68 -11.18 -7.09 -3.95
C ARG A 68 -10.64 -7.92 -2.79
N ASP A 69 -11.17 -9.12 -2.58
CA ASP A 69 -10.75 -10.00 -1.49
C ASP A 69 -9.27 -10.42 -1.66
N VAL A 70 -8.83 -10.69 -2.89
CA VAL A 70 -7.43 -11.04 -3.19
C VAL A 70 -6.48 -9.85 -3.00
N VAL A 71 -6.81 -8.69 -3.55
CA VAL A 71 -5.93 -7.51 -3.47
C VAL A 71 -5.85 -6.93 -2.06
N THR A 72 -6.88 -7.12 -1.24
CA THR A 72 -6.88 -6.72 0.18
C THR A 72 -5.92 -7.59 1.02
N LEU A 73 -5.47 -8.74 0.52
CA LEU A 73 -4.41 -9.53 1.17
C LEU A 73 -3.01 -8.95 0.93
N LEU A 74 -2.87 -8.03 -0.03
CA LEU A 74 -1.57 -7.50 -0.40
C LEU A 74 -1.20 -6.33 0.51
N PRO A 75 0.00 -6.34 1.12
CA PRO A 75 0.46 -5.28 2.00
C PRO A 75 0.47 -3.89 1.33
N GLY A 76 0.82 -3.82 0.04
CA GLY A 76 0.85 -2.56 -0.71
C GLY A 76 -0.50 -1.86 -0.79
N THR A 77 -1.62 -2.60 -0.77
CA THR A 77 -2.99 -2.03 -0.79
C THR A 77 -3.23 -1.14 0.43
N TYR A 78 -2.76 -1.58 1.59
CA TYR A 78 -2.85 -0.83 2.84
C TYR A 78 -2.00 0.45 2.80
N GLY A 79 -0.81 0.39 2.19
CA GLY A 79 0.03 1.57 2.00
C GLY A 79 -0.63 2.63 1.10
N THR A 80 -1.27 2.21 0.01
CA THR A 80 -2.01 3.14 -0.85
C THR A 80 -3.19 3.80 -0.12
N SER A 81 -3.95 3.01 0.67
CA SER A 81 -5.06 3.52 1.47
C SER A 81 -4.60 4.48 2.57
N LEU A 82 -3.47 4.22 3.24
CA LEU A 82 -2.87 5.13 4.23
C LEU A 82 -2.61 6.52 3.65
N ILE A 83 -2.00 6.57 2.46
CA ILE A 83 -1.74 7.83 1.75
C ILE A 83 -3.05 8.57 1.50
N ARG A 84 -4.07 7.88 0.96
CA ARG A 84 -5.39 8.50 0.69
C ARG A 84 -6.06 8.99 1.97
N ASN A 85 -6.01 8.19 3.03
CA ASN A 85 -6.58 8.52 4.32
C ASN A 85 -6.00 9.83 4.88
N ARG A 86 -4.67 9.97 4.87
CA ARG A 86 -3.98 11.16 5.41
C ARG A 86 -4.05 12.38 4.49
N ILE A 87 -4.03 12.21 3.17
CA ILE A 87 -4.23 13.33 2.23
C ILE A 87 -5.65 13.89 2.34
N MET A 88 -6.66 13.03 2.48
CA MET A 88 -8.07 13.42 2.52
C MET A 88 -8.57 13.79 3.92
N HIS A 89 -7.78 13.54 4.97
CA HIS A 89 -8.15 13.79 6.37
C HIS A 89 -8.73 15.19 6.58
N GLY A 90 -7.99 16.24 6.18
CA GLY A 90 -8.45 17.62 6.32
C GLY A 90 -9.69 17.96 5.49
N VAL A 91 -9.86 17.33 4.33
CA VAL A 91 -11.06 17.54 3.49
C VAL A 91 -12.29 16.99 4.21
N PHE A 92 -12.19 15.80 4.80
CA PHE A 92 -13.30 15.22 5.55
C PHE A 92 -13.62 16.00 6.82
N LEU A 93 -12.60 16.49 7.53
CA LEU A 93 -12.81 17.39 8.68
C LEU A 93 -13.58 18.65 8.29
N GLU A 94 -13.27 19.25 7.14
CA GLU A 94 -14.02 20.41 6.68
C GLU A 94 -15.46 20.06 6.29
N MET A 95 -15.67 18.90 5.66
CA MET A 95 -17.03 18.43 5.37
C MET A 95 -17.86 18.23 6.64
N GLU A 96 -17.24 17.72 7.71
CA GLU A 96 -17.87 17.63 9.03
C GLU A 96 -18.20 19.01 9.61
N ASN A 97 -17.28 19.98 9.50
CA ASN A 97 -17.50 21.38 9.92
C ASN A 97 -18.64 22.06 9.15
N LEU A 98 -18.84 21.70 7.87
CA LEU A 98 -19.92 22.18 7.02
C LEU A 98 -21.25 21.43 7.23
N ASN A 99 -21.33 20.57 8.26
CA ASN A 99 -22.50 19.75 8.57
C ASN A 99 -22.95 18.83 7.42
N VAL A 100 -22.01 18.37 6.59
CA VAL A 100 -22.30 17.34 5.59
C VAL A 100 -22.73 16.05 6.32
N PRO A 101 -23.80 15.37 5.88
CA PRO A 101 -24.27 14.15 6.55
C PRO A 101 -23.18 13.08 6.63
N GLU A 102 -23.01 12.48 7.82
CA GLU A 102 -22.00 11.43 8.07
C GLU A 102 -22.10 10.28 7.07
N ALA A 103 -23.32 9.85 6.71
CA ALA A 103 -23.54 8.81 5.71
C ALA A 103 -22.94 9.14 4.34
N MET A 104 -22.96 10.42 3.95
CA MET A 104 -22.35 10.89 2.69
C MET A 104 -20.82 10.88 2.79
N ILE A 105 -20.27 11.29 3.93
CA ILE A 105 -18.82 11.27 4.19
C ILE A 105 -18.31 9.82 4.17
N THR A 106 -18.99 8.90 4.86
CA THR A 106 -18.64 7.48 4.88
C THR A 106 -18.74 6.87 3.48
N GLY A 107 -19.82 7.15 2.74
CA GLY A 107 -19.94 6.68 1.35
C GLY A 107 -18.82 7.19 0.44
N LEU A 108 -18.36 8.43 0.65
CA LEU A 108 -17.21 8.97 -0.07
C LEU A 108 -15.92 8.27 0.34
N LYS A 109 -15.66 8.12 1.66
CA LYS A 109 -14.49 7.40 2.19
C LYS A 109 -14.40 5.97 1.64
N ASP A 110 -15.53 5.27 1.54
CA ASP A 110 -15.60 3.91 1.00
C ASP A 110 -15.38 3.89 -0.52
N SER A 111 -15.85 4.91 -1.25
CA SER A 111 -15.72 4.99 -2.71
C SER A 111 -14.29 5.24 -3.17
N ILE A 112 -13.45 5.89 -2.35
CA ILE A 112 -12.06 6.21 -2.69
C ILE A 112 -11.03 5.41 -1.86
N ASP A 113 -11.46 4.34 -1.18
CA ASP A 113 -10.66 3.48 -0.29
C ASP A 113 -9.90 4.22 0.82
N VAL A 114 -10.48 5.28 1.38
CA VAL A 114 -10.00 5.83 2.65
C VAL A 114 -10.28 4.86 3.80
N ASN A 115 -11.37 4.09 3.67
CA ASN A 115 -11.67 2.95 4.51
C ASN A 115 -11.41 1.66 3.72
N LEU A 116 -10.52 0.81 4.24
CA LEU A 116 -10.42 -0.58 3.81
C LEU A 116 -11.15 -1.48 4.79
N TYR A 117 -11.79 -2.50 4.27
CA TYR A 117 -12.52 -3.48 5.06
C TYR A 117 -11.88 -4.84 4.91
N PHE A 118 -11.61 -5.47 6.04
CA PHE A 118 -11.20 -6.88 6.11
C PHE A 118 -12.28 -7.65 6.86
N ASN A 119 -12.90 -8.64 6.20
CA ASN A 119 -13.98 -9.44 6.76
C ASN A 119 -15.11 -8.58 7.39
N SER A 120 -15.55 -7.56 6.66
CA SER A 120 -16.58 -6.58 7.06
C SER A 120 -16.20 -5.62 8.19
N SER A 121 -14.96 -5.67 8.70
CA SER A 121 -14.46 -4.72 9.71
C SER A 121 -13.52 -3.70 9.07
N ALA A 122 -13.73 -2.41 9.36
CA ALA A 122 -12.82 -1.37 8.91
C ALA A 122 -11.44 -1.56 9.54
N VAL A 123 -10.40 -1.54 8.72
CA VAL A 123 -9.01 -1.70 9.17
C VAL A 123 -8.51 -0.35 9.66
N SER A 124 -8.08 -0.28 10.91
CA SER A 124 -7.53 0.97 11.46
C SER A 124 -6.25 1.37 10.74
N THR A 125 -5.97 2.67 10.62
CA THR A 125 -4.72 3.17 10.03
C THR A 125 -3.48 2.61 10.73
N THR A 126 -3.54 2.41 12.04
CA THR A 126 -2.46 1.76 12.80
C THR A 126 -2.24 0.31 12.34
N SER A 127 -3.33 -0.45 12.18
CA SER A 127 -3.26 -1.82 11.66
C SER A 127 -2.72 -1.84 10.23
N MET A 128 -3.16 -0.91 9.37
CA MET A 128 -2.63 -0.77 8.00
C MET A 128 -1.12 -0.56 8.00
N THR A 129 -0.62 0.37 8.84
CA THR A 129 0.83 0.63 8.95
C THR A 129 1.57 -0.61 9.45
N MET A 130 1.05 -1.29 10.47
CA MET A 130 1.67 -2.51 10.99
C MET A 130 1.74 -3.63 9.95
N ILE A 131 0.69 -3.82 9.14
CA ILE A 131 0.69 -4.81 8.05
C ILE A 131 1.83 -4.54 7.07
N VAL A 132 2.01 -3.28 6.65
CA VAL A 132 3.09 -2.90 5.73
C VAL A 132 4.46 -3.11 6.37
N VAL A 133 4.65 -2.69 7.62
CA VAL A 133 5.91 -2.87 8.35
C VAL A 133 6.26 -4.36 8.50
N VAL A 134 5.30 -5.19 8.93
CA VAL A 134 5.52 -6.63 9.07
C VAL A 134 5.86 -7.27 7.72
N ALA A 135 5.18 -6.85 6.65
CA ALA A 135 5.50 -7.32 5.31
C ALA A 135 6.93 -6.94 4.87
N ILE A 136 7.39 -5.73 5.17
CA ILE A 136 8.78 -5.32 4.92
C ILE A 136 9.75 -6.25 5.65
N VAL A 137 9.53 -6.49 6.95
CA VAL A 137 10.41 -7.36 7.75
C VAL A 137 10.45 -8.77 7.17
N ILE A 138 9.30 -9.33 6.77
CA ILE A 138 9.21 -10.65 6.13
C ILE A 138 9.97 -10.68 4.80
N LEU A 139 9.78 -9.67 3.95
CA LEU A 139 10.46 -9.58 2.65
C LEU A 139 11.98 -9.48 2.80
N LEU A 140 12.46 -8.68 3.76
CA LEU A 140 13.88 -8.55 4.05
C LEU A 140 14.45 -9.86 4.62
N ALA A 141 13.75 -10.51 5.56
CA ALA A 141 14.17 -11.81 6.09
C ALA A 141 14.26 -12.87 4.98
N ALA A 142 13.25 -12.93 4.09
CA ALA A 142 13.25 -13.82 2.94
C ALA A 142 14.41 -13.50 2.00
N TYR A 143 14.69 -12.23 1.73
CA TYR A 143 15.82 -11.80 0.90
C TYR A 143 17.16 -12.27 1.50
N MET A 144 17.36 -12.10 2.81
CA MET A 144 18.57 -12.55 3.50
C MET A 144 18.74 -14.07 3.42
N VAL A 145 17.65 -14.84 3.54
CA VAL A 145 17.69 -16.31 3.38
C VAL A 145 18.06 -16.70 1.95
N VAL A 146 17.41 -16.12 0.94
CA VAL A 146 17.72 -16.38 -0.47
C VAL A 146 19.17 -16.03 -0.79
N TRP A 147 19.64 -14.89 -0.29
CA TRP A 147 21.02 -14.47 -0.46
C TRP A 147 22.00 -15.47 0.17
N HIS A 148 21.74 -15.89 1.41
CA HIS A 148 22.58 -16.85 2.12
C HIS A 148 22.66 -18.19 1.39
N VAL A 149 21.52 -18.75 0.96
CA VAL A 149 21.48 -20.05 0.25
C VAL A 149 22.18 -19.99 -1.11
N THR A 150 22.03 -18.87 -1.83
CA THR A 150 22.50 -18.75 -3.22
C THR A 150 23.96 -18.36 -3.31
N TYR A 151 24.46 -17.51 -2.40
CA TYR A 151 25.79 -16.90 -2.53
C TYR A 151 26.84 -17.41 -1.53
N GLN A 152 26.48 -18.11 -0.46
CA GLN A 152 27.48 -18.75 0.41
C GLN A 152 27.91 -20.15 -0.06
N ASN A 153 27.17 -20.76 -0.98
CA ASN A 153 27.47 -22.08 -1.54
C ASN A 153 28.23 -22.02 -2.89
N VAL A 154 28.74 -20.85 -3.27
CA VAL A 154 29.58 -20.59 -4.45
C VAL A 154 30.91 -20.05 -3.98
#